data_AF-A0A0F5VJU5-F1
#
_entry.id   AF-A0A0F5VJU5-F1
#
_cell.length_a   1.000
_cell.length_b   1.000
_cell.length_c   1.000
_cell.angle_alpha   90.00
_cell.angle_beta   90.00
_cell.angle_gamma   90.00
#
_symmetry.space_group_name_H-M   'P 1'
#
loop_
_entity.id
_entity.type
_entity.pdbx_description
1 polymer ?
#
loop_
_entity_poly.entity_id
_entity_poly.type
_entity_poly.pdbx_seq_one_letter_code
_entity_poly.pdbx_strand_id
1 'polypeptide(L)'
;VAPGGSFRVLEAGADSAGVRGGHVVADAADLAVVLGGKPQYRLEVRPRVLGDFVAGAWWHSTSPASHFTRSPVCSRVTEDGGRITLSGRSFTETGADGTREVRELGTDEEVLGVYRERFGVELDRVPVARRTG
;
A
#
# COMPACT_ATOMS: atom_id res chain seq x y z
N VAL A 1 -14.36 -3.15 -18.23
CA VAL A 1 -14.11 -2.68 -16.85
C VAL A 1 -13.00 -3.56 -16.30
N ALA A 2 -11.92 -2.99 -15.76
CA ALA A 2 -10.86 -3.81 -15.14
C ALA A 2 -11.46 -4.64 -13.99
N PRO A 3 -11.04 -5.90 -13.78
CA PRO A 3 -11.67 -6.80 -12.82
C PRO A 3 -11.66 -6.30 -11.37
N GLY A 4 -10.73 -5.40 -11.02
CA GLY A 4 -10.69 -4.70 -9.72
C GLY A 4 -11.53 -3.43 -9.61
N GLY A 5 -12.26 -3.04 -10.67
CA GLY A 5 -12.90 -1.73 -10.80
C GLY A 5 -11.96 -0.67 -11.40
N SER A 6 -12.51 0.50 -11.73
CA SER A 6 -11.72 1.65 -12.19
C SER A 6 -11.53 2.67 -11.06
N PHE A 7 -10.28 3.11 -10.89
CA PHE A 7 -9.98 4.29 -10.10
C PHE A 7 -10.36 5.55 -10.88
N ARG A 8 -10.96 6.52 -10.20
CA ARG A 8 -11.15 7.89 -10.69
C ARG A 8 -10.63 8.86 -9.66
N VAL A 9 -10.07 9.96 -10.13
CA VAL A 9 -9.66 11.09 -9.30
C VAL A 9 -10.66 12.21 -9.54
N LEU A 10 -11.30 12.69 -8.47
CA LEU A 10 -12.35 13.69 -8.50
C LEU A 10 -12.03 14.80 -7.50
N GLU A 11 -12.69 15.94 -7.62
CA GLU A 11 -12.70 16.93 -6.52
C GLU A 11 -13.36 16.33 -5.27
N ALA A 12 -12.73 16.48 -4.12
CA ALA A 12 -13.26 16.02 -2.85
C ALA A 12 -14.35 16.97 -2.34
N GLY A 13 -15.43 16.39 -1.85
CA GLY A 13 -16.45 17.14 -1.11
C GLY A 13 -15.95 17.58 0.28
N ALA A 14 -16.83 18.27 1.00
CA ALA A 14 -16.63 18.58 2.40
C ALA A 14 -16.30 17.32 3.21
N ASP A 15 -15.41 17.44 4.20
CA ASP A 15 -15.17 16.39 5.18
C ASP A 15 -16.36 16.20 6.13
N SER A 16 -16.24 15.28 7.08
CA SER A 16 -17.28 15.01 8.08
C SER A 16 -17.61 16.21 8.98
N ALA A 17 -16.72 17.20 9.07
CA ALA A 17 -16.95 18.45 9.80
C ALA A 17 -17.57 19.53 8.91
N GLY A 18 -17.86 19.24 7.63
CA GLY A 18 -18.42 20.18 6.67
C GLY A 18 -17.36 21.07 6.01
N VAL A 19 -16.07 20.80 6.21
CA VAL A 19 -14.98 21.63 5.70
C VAL A 19 -14.47 21.10 4.36
N ARG A 20 -14.46 21.94 3.33
CA ARG A 20 -13.73 21.63 2.09
C ARG A 20 -12.24 21.79 2.34
N GLY A 21 -11.47 20.78 1.96
CA GLY A 21 -10.02 20.90 1.98
C GLY A 21 -9.55 21.74 0.80
N GLY A 22 -8.39 22.36 0.95
CA GLY A 22 -7.84 23.33 0.01
C GLY A 22 -6.89 24.27 0.74
N HIS A 23 -6.08 25.00 -0.02
CA HIS A 23 -5.09 25.92 0.54
C HIS A 23 -5.44 27.37 0.19
N VAL A 24 -5.26 28.29 1.15
CA VAL A 24 -5.58 29.73 1.03
C VAL A 24 -4.94 30.41 -0.21
N VAL A 25 -3.84 29.85 -0.73
CA VAL A 25 -3.07 30.44 -1.85
C VAL A 25 -3.52 29.92 -3.22
N ALA A 26 -4.20 28.78 -3.26
CA ALA A 26 -4.76 28.20 -4.47
C ALA A 26 -6.10 27.57 -4.06
N ASP A 27 -7.21 28.20 -4.44
CA ASP A 27 -8.61 27.74 -4.20
C ASP A 27 -8.93 26.35 -4.79
N ALA A 28 -7.92 25.54 -5.10
CA ALA A 28 -8.03 24.17 -5.51
C ALA A 28 -8.41 23.31 -4.31
N ALA A 29 -9.58 22.67 -4.42
CA ALA A 29 -10.05 21.70 -3.46
C ALA A 29 -9.16 20.45 -3.43
N ASP A 30 -9.19 19.73 -2.30
CA ASP A 30 -8.62 18.39 -2.19
C ASP A 30 -9.18 17.46 -3.28
N LEU A 31 -8.49 16.36 -3.54
CA LEU A 31 -8.92 15.31 -4.46
C LEU A 31 -9.40 14.07 -3.71
N ALA A 32 -10.39 13.39 -4.26
CA ALA A 32 -10.83 12.08 -3.84
C ALA A 32 -10.44 11.03 -4.88
N VAL A 33 -9.74 9.98 -4.43
CA VAL A 33 -9.50 8.77 -5.23
C VAL A 33 -10.62 7.78 -4.92
N VAL A 34 -11.43 7.46 -5.91
CA VAL A 34 -12.60 6.56 -5.78
C VAL A 34 -12.42 5.32 -6.63
N LEU A 35 -12.69 4.14 -6.06
CA LEU A 35 -12.71 2.85 -6.74
C LEU A 35 -14.15 2.35 -6.80
N GLY A 36 -14.69 2.17 -8.01
CA GLY A 36 -16.08 1.70 -8.17
C GLY A 36 -17.11 2.59 -7.45
N GLY A 37 -16.83 3.89 -7.34
CA GLY A 37 -17.67 4.86 -6.62
C GLY A 37 -17.42 4.94 -5.10
N LYS A 38 -16.58 4.07 -4.53
CA LYS A 38 -16.24 4.09 -3.10
C LYS A 38 -14.95 4.88 -2.84
N PRO A 39 -14.95 5.89 -1.95
CA PRO A 39 -13.73 6.63 -1.60
C PRO A 39 -12.65 5.70 -1.05
N GLN A 40 -11.41 5.88 -1.51
CA GLN A 40 -10.23 5.12 -1.08
C GLN A 40 -9.23 6.04 -0.39
N TYR A 41 -8.97 7.20 -0.99
CA TYR A 41 -8.04 8.19 -0.45
C TYR A 41 -8.60 9.60 -0.65
N ARG A 42 -8.17 10.51 0.24
CA ARG A 42 -8.30 11.95 0.06
C ARG A 42 -6.88 12.52 0.00
N LEU A 43 -6.63 13.36 -0.99
CA LEU A 43 -5.32 13.90 -1.29
C LEU A 43 -5.41 15.43 -1.31
N GLU A 44 -4.54 16.10 -0.58
CA GLU A 44 -4.34 17.52 -0.81
C GLU A 44 -3.56 17.76 -2.11
N VAL A 45 -3.80 18.89 -2.78
CA VAL A 45 -3.10 19.26 -4.02
C VAL A 45 -1.86 20.13 -3.78
N ARG A 46 -1.57 20.44 -2.51
CA ARG A 46 -0.42 21.25 -2.15
C ARG A 46 0.89 20.54 -2.54
N PRO A 47 1.81 21.22 -3.24
CA PRO A 47 3.15 20.71 -3.45
C PRO A 47 3.85 20.41 -2.12
N ARG A 48 4.49 19.25 -2.04
CA ARG A 48 5.27 18.79 -0.89
C ARG A 48 6.74 18.65 -1.27
N VAL A 49 7.62 19.05 -0.36
CA VAL A 49 9.05 18.80 -0.46
C VAL A 49 9.39 17.50 0.27
N LEU A 50 10.54 16.88 -0.02
CA LEU A 50 10.92 15.60 0.62
C LEU A 50 10.89 15.66 2.16
N GLY A 51 11.24 16.80 2.75
CA GLY A 51 11.20 17.01 4.20
C GLY A 51 9.81 16.82 4.83
N ASP A 52 8.74 17.10 4.09
CA ASP A 52 7.37 16.96 4.59
C ASP A 52 7.00 15.49 4.87
N PHE A 53 7.69 14.53 4.23
CA PHE A 53 7.44 13.10 4.38
C PHE A 53 8.18 12.45 5.54
N VAL A 54 9.14 13.15 6.17
CA VAL A 54 9.99 12.58 7.23
C VAL A 54 9.15 12.10 8.42
N ALA A 55 8.16 12.88 8.85
CA ALA A 55 7.28 12.51 9.95
C ALA A 55 6.47 11.24 9.63
N GLY A 56 5.92 11.15 8.41
CA GLY A 56 5.18 9.97 7.96
C GLY A 56 6.07 8.73 7.85
N ALA A 57 7.26 8.86 7.26
CA ALA A 57 8.24 7.78 7.16
C ALA A 57 8.68 7.28 8.54
N TRP A 58 8.92 8.19 9.49
CA TRP A 58 9.23 7.83 10.87
C TRP A 58 8.08 7.08 11.54
N TRP A 59 6.83 7.57 11.41
CA TRP A 59 5.67 6.87 11.98
C TRP A 59 5.52 5.46 11.39
N HIS A 60 5.58 5.33 10.07
CA HIS A 60 5.40 4.05 9.40
C HIS A 60 6.46 3.01 9.79
N SER A 61 7.70 3.46 10.03
CA SER A 61 8.84 2.59 10.34
C SER A 61 9.05 2.30 11.83
N THR A 62 8.51 3.14 12.73
CA THR A 62 8.80 3.04 14.17
C THR A 62 7.58 2.88 15.06
N SER A 63 6.41 3.38 14.67
CA SER A 63 5.23 3.37 15.53
C SER A 63 4.69 1.96 15.74
N PRO A 64 4.38 1.53 16.98
CA PRO A 64 3.76 0.24 17.24
C PRO A 64 2.34 0.13 16.65
N ALA A 65 1.68 1.26 16.40
CA ALA A 65 0.36 1.30 15.77
C ALA A 65 0.41 1.12 14.24
N SER A 66 1.58 1.31 13.62
CA SER A 66 1.76 1.12 12.18
C SER A 66 1.49 -0.33 11.79
N HIS A 67 0.85 -0.54 10.64
CA HIS A 67 0.72 -1.89 10.08
C HIS A 67 2.10 -2.47 9.73
N PHE A 68 3.01 -1.63 9.23
CA PHE A 68 4.33 -2.05 8.74
C PHE A 68 5.29 -2.52 9.83
N THR A 69 5.06 -2.13 11.09
CA THR A 69 5.83 -2.64 12.24
C THR A 69 5.27 -3.95 12.77
N ARG A 70 3.98 -4.22 12.54
CA ARG A 70 3.24 -5.39 13.02
C ARG A 70 3.32 -6.61 12.11
N SER A 71 3.53 -6.44 10.81
CA SER A 71 3.72 -7.55 9.87
C SER A 71 4.58 -7.13 8.67
N PRO A 72 5.57 -7.92 8.26
CA PRO A 72 6.30 -7.68 7.02
C PRO A 72 5.36 -7.88 5.83
N VAL A 73 5.47 -6.99 4.85
CA VAL A 73 4.75 -7.10 3.58
C VAL A 73 5.66 -6.72 2.43
N CYS A 74 5.62 -7.48 1.35
CA CYS A 74 6.31 -7.20 0.11
C CYS A 74 5.34 -7.42 -1.05
N SER A 75 5.21 -6.44 -1.96
CA SER A 75 4.27 -6.51 -3.08
C SER A 75 4.97 -6.05 -4.35
N ARG A 76 4.67 -6.72 -5.47
CA ARG A 76 5.24 -6.42 -6.78
C ARG A 76 4.20 -6.64 -7.88
N VAL A 77 4.11 -5.70 -8.82
CA VAL A 77 3.38 -5.90 -10.08
C VAL A 77 4.17 -6.87 -10.95
N THR A 78 3.50 -7.84 -11.56
CA THR A 78 4.13 -8.82 -12.44
C THR A 78 4.03 -8.39 -13.91
N GLU A 79 4.90 -8.92 -14.76
CA GLU A 79 5.02 -8.52 -16.17
C GLU A 79 3.75 -8.82 -16.98
N ASP A 80 3.01 -9.84 -16.57
CA ASP A 80 1.70 -10.23 -17.12
C ASP A 80 0.55 -9.30 -16.70
N GLY A 81 0.84 -8.22 -15.95
CA GLY A 81 -0.16 -7.27 -15.45
C GLY A 81 -0.85 -7.71 -14.16
N GLY A 82 -0.43 -8.82 -13.56
CA GLY A 82 -0.85 -9.26 -12.24
C GLY A 82 -0.11 -8.57 -11.09
N ARG A 83 -0.22 -9.15 -9.90
CA ARG A 83 0.48 -8.73 -8.69
C ARG A 83 0.71 -9.91 -7.77
N ILE A 84 1.89 -9.95 -7.19
CA ILE A 84 2.23 -10.87 -6.10
C ILE A 84 2.40 -10.08 -4.80
N THR A 85 2.01 -10.67 -3.67
CA THR A 85 2.17 -10.08 -2.34
C THR A 85 2.51 -11.16 -1.32
N LEU A 86 3.58 -10.97 -0.57
CA LEU A 86 3.94 -11.77 0.58
C LEU A 86 3.67 -10.97 1.84
N SER A 87 2.76 -11.44 2.69
CA SER A 87 2.45 -10.83 4.00
C SER A 87 2.70 -11.86 5.09
N GLY A 88 3.75 -11.66 5.89
CA GLY A 88 4.25 -12.72 6.77
C GLY A 88 4.64 -13.96 5.95
N ARG A 89 3.88 -15.05 6.10
CA ARG A 89 4.04 -16.31 5.34
C ARG A 89 2.95 -16.54 4.29
N SER A 90 1.94 -15.67 4.24
CA SER A 90 0.87 -15.74 3.25
C SER A 90 1.33 -15.15 1.93
N PHE A 91 1.52 -15.99 0.92
CA PHE A 91 1.81 -15.58 -0.45
C PHE A 91 0.51 -15.52 -1.25
N THR A 92 0.17 -14.32 -1.73
CA THR A 92 -0.98 -14.05 -2.59
C THR A 92 -0.52 -13.74 -4.01
N GLU A 93 -1.12 -14.39 -4.98
CA GLU A 93 -0.99 -14.07 -6.41
C GLU A 93 -2.34 -13.55 -6.91
N THR A 94 -2.32 -12.46 -7.65
CA THR A 94 -3.51 -11.88 -8.29
C THR A 94 -3.23 -11.72 -9.77
N GLY A 95 -3.95 -12.47 -10.61
CA GLY A 95 -3.85 -12.39 -12.06
C GLY A 95 -4.39 -11.07 -12.61
N ALA A 96 -4.02 -10.72 -13.84
CA ALA A 96 -4.54 -9.54 -14.54
C ALA A 96 -6.07 -9.59 -14.76
N ASP A 97 -6.63 -10.80 -14.80
CA ASP A 97 -8.06 -11.08 -14.86
C ASP A 97 -8.76 -10.99 -13.49
N GLY A 98 -8.02 -10.70 -12.43
CA GLY A 98 -8.52 -10.58 -11.06
C GLY A 98 -8.68 -11.89 -10.31
N THR A 99 -8.29 -13.04 -10.91
CA THR A 99 -8.16 -14.30 -10.18
C THR A 99 -7.19 -14.12 -9.02
N ARG A 100 -7.52 -14.73 -7.88
CA ARG A 100 -6.72 -14.60 -6.66
C ARG A 100 -6.48 -15.95 -6.05
N GLU A 101 -5.20 -16.29 -5.88
CA GLU A 101 -4.75 -17.48 -5.19
C GLU A 101 -3.95 -17.08 -3.96
N VAL A 102 -4.11 -17.84 -2.87
CA VAL A 102 -3.41 -17.62 -1.62
C VAL A 102 -2.86 -18.95 -1.15
N ARG A 103 -1.58 -18.98 -0.79
CA ARG A 103 -0.94 -20.14 -0.18
C ARG A 103 -0.05 -19.71 0.98
N GLU A 104 0.01 -20.54 2.00
CA GLU A 104 0.94 -20.37 3.11
C GLU A 104 2.27 -21.04 2.81
N LEU A 105 3.36 -20.36 3.15
CA LEU A 105 4.72 -20.90 3.03
C LEU A 105 5.10 -21.56 4.36
N GLY A 106 5.48 -22.84 4.29
CA GLY A 106 5.72 -23.68 5.46
C GLY A 106 7.09 -23.49 6.09
N THR A 107 8.12 -23.18 5.29
CA THR A 107 9.52 -23.10 5.78
C THR A 107 10.21 -21.79 5.47
N ASP A 108 11.25 -21.46 6.25
CA ASP A 108 11.97 -20.19 6.10
C ASP A 108 12.72 -20.16 4.77
N GLU A 109 13.20 -21.31 4.30
CA GLU A 109 13.80 -21.50 2.99
C GLU A 109 12.82 -21.17 1.87
N GLU A 110 11.55 -21.59 1.99
CA GLU A 110 10.50 -21.24 1.01
C GLU A 110 10.24 -19.73 0.99
N VAL A 111 10.17 -19.09 2.16
CA VAL A 111 9.98 -17.64 2.27
C VAL A 111 11.14 -16.88 1.62
N LEU A 112 12.39 -17.25 1.95
CA LEU A 112 13.59 -16.66 1.38
C LEU A 112 13.68 -16.90 -0.13
N GLY A 113 13.34 -18.10 -0.59
CA GLY A 113 13.26 -18.42 -2.01
C GLY A 113 12.26 -17.53 -2.75
N VAL A 114 11.08 -17.31 -2.19
CA VAL A 114 10.07 -16.40 -2.76
C VAL A 114 10.59 -14.96 -2.84
N TYR A 115 11.23 -14.44 -1.78
CA TYR A 115 11.85 -13.11 -1.81
C TYR A 115 12.87 -12.97 -2.95
N ARG A 116 13.80 -13.93 -3.08
CA ARG A 116 14.82 -13.91 -4.12
C ARG A 116 14.21 -14.05 -5.51
N GLU A 117 13.42 -15.08 -5.74
CA GLU A 117 13.00 -15.50 -7.08
C GLU A 117 11.83 -14.69 -7.62
N ARG A 118 10.89 -14.31 -6.76
CA ARG A 118 9.66 -13.61 -7.17
C ARG A 118 9.77 -12.10 -6.98
N PHE A 119 10.47 -11.64 -5.94
CA PHE A 119 10.62 -10.22 -5.64
C PHE A 119 11.99 -9.63 -6.05
N GLY A 120 13.01 -10.46 -6.29
CA GLY A 120 14.35 -9.98 -6.59
C GLY A 120 15.09 -9.40 -5.38
N VAL A 121 14.72 -9.83 -4.17
CA VAL A 121 15.28 -9.35 -2.91
C VAL A 121 16.02 -10.50 -2.23
N GLU A 122 17.34 -10.39 -2.12
CA GLU A 122 18.15 -11.32 -1.35
C GLU A 122 18.11 -10.95 0.14
N LEU A 123 17.81 -11.93 0.99
CA LEU A 123 17.73 -11.76 2.43
C LEU A 123 18.48 -12.89 3.13
N ASP A 124 19.27 -12.53 4.15
CA ASP A 124 20.00 -13.53 4.94
C ASP A 124 19.10 -14.29 5.93
N ARG A 125 17.91 -13.75 6.23
CA ARG A 125 16.94 -14.31 7.17
C ARG A 125 15.52 -13.82 6.88
N VAL A 126 14.53 -14.61 7.27
CA VAL A 126 13.11 -14.25 7.13
C VAL A 126 12.82 -12.96 7.91
N PRO A 127 12.19 -11.95 7.28
CA PRO A 127 11.73 -10.76 7.99
C PRO A 127 10.72 -11.12 9.06
N VAL A 128 10.96 -10.66 10.29
CA VAL A 128 10.02 -10.79 11.41
C VAL A 128 9.47 -9.42 11.76
N ALA A 129 8.20 -9.38 12.18
CA ALA A 129 7.61 -8.16 12.73
C ALA A 129 8.45 -7.65 13.90
N ARG A 130 8.56 -6.32 14.05
CA ARG A 130 9.22 -5.76 15.22
C ARG A 130 8.36 -6.11 16.43
N ARG A 131 8.97 -6.74 17.44
CA ARG A 131 8.34 -6.88 18.75
C ARG A 131 8.15 -5.48 19.31
N THR A 132 6.91 -5.03 19.35
CA THR A 132 6.50 -3.84 20.09
C THR A 132 6.50 -4.23 21.56
N GLY A 133 7.41 -3.64 22.34
CA GLY A 133 7.44 -3.76 23.80
C GLY A 133 6.30 -3.00 24.46
#